data_AF-A0A0K0E2W0-F1
#
_entry.id   AF-A0A0K0E2W0-F1
#
_cell.length_a   1.000
_cell.length_b   1.000
_cell.length_c   1.000
_cell.angle_alpha   90.00
_cell.angle_beta   90.00
_cell.angle_gamma   90.00
#
_symmetry.space_group_name_H-M   'P 1'
#
loop_
_entity.id
_entity.type
_entity.pdbx_description
1 polymer ?
#
loop_
_entity_poly.entity_id
_entity_poly.type
_entity_poly.pdbx_seq_one_letter_code
_entity_poly.pdbx_strand_id
1 'polypeptide(L)'
;MNLIILLFILLNNIYCIKCFCTEFYNFSLLDVLTNTTTTAKTCKNNVDKCSYITFYIPGYAIGKISGCQEDVTDIFSNVVFQRKDITNVFRNVINNTTNKVEIPLLCKYSDEISPSIIFDTLTGNSEFFFHCYEQNNLYLTPPVSFNPPTTQINPVNCSDGEKVITCNEGYCGMLEVGYILQSNLKQINELYQSCPNNLINKVYETGLIKDLAVNNNFYLYSKSACSQCILKNVTKVIKNNGITPYYLYVNCYYPENGKIPNFPPFPTLSNQPYAAGDTTTISTQSSTKENKYTPEEITTEKITTTTKSSSSNFYMSFLPLLLLVFFSFLF
;
A
#
# COMPACT_ATOMS: atom_id res chain seq x y z
N MET A 1 20.83 49.82 -22.69
CA MET A 1 20.15 49.29 -21.48
C MET A 1 18.90 48.44 -21.77
N ASN A 2 17.91 48.90 -22.55
CA ASN A 2 16.64 48.15 -22.77
C ASN A 2 16.78 46.79 -23.47
N LEU A 3 17.75 46.61 -24.39
CA LEU A 3 17.95 45.35 -25.10
C LEU A 3 18.49 44.23 -24.19
N ILE A 4 19.38 44.57 -23.25
CA ILE A 4 19.97 43.61 -22.31
C ILE A 4 18.91 43.11 -21.34
N ILE A 5 18.07 44.00 -20.81
CA ILE A 5 16.94 43.64 -19.94
C ILE A 5 15.93 42.77 -20.70
N LEU A 6 15.61 43.12 -21.95
CA LEU A 6 14.73 42.32 -22.80
C LEU A 6 15.34 40.93 -23.08
N LEU A 7 16.64 40.84 -23.34
CA LEU A 7 17.35 39.57 -23.52
C LEU A 7 17.37 38.74 -22.24
N PHE A 8 17.54 39.37 -21.07
CA PHE A 8 17.51 38.72 -19.77
C PHE A 8 16.10 38.23 -19.42
N ILE A 9 15.06 38.99 -19.76
CA ILE A 9 13.66 38.57 -19.63
C ILE A 9 13.36 37.43 -20.61
N LEU A 10 13.81 37.51 -21.87
CA LEU A 10 13.62 36.44 -22.86
C LEU A 10 14.38 35.17 -22.45
N LEU A 11 15.62 35.27 -21.99
CA LEU A 11 16.43 34.14 -21.50
C LEU A 11 15.85 33.53 -20.22
N ASN A 12 15.33 34.34 -19.28
CA ASN A 12 14.62 33.81 -18.11
C ASN A 12 13.27 33.16 -18.47
N ASN A 13 12.59 33.62 -19.52
CA ASN A 13 11.38 32.96 -20.04
C ASN A 13 11.70 31.68 -20.85
N ILE A 14 12.95 31.49 -21.29
CA ILE A 14 13.42 30.27 -21.97
C ILE A 14 13.73 29.14 -20.97
N TYR A 15 13.90 29.45 -19.67
CA TYR A 15 14.36 28.46 -18.67
C TYR A 15 13.36 27.35 -18.31
N CYS A 16 12.13 27.36 -18.81
CA CYS A 16 11.19 26.23 -18.66
C CYS A 16 10.38 26.02 -19.95
N ILE A 17 11.05 25.91 -21.10
CA ILE A 17 10.38 25.70 -22.40
C ILE A 17 9.62 24.36 -22.51
N LYS A 18 9.85 23.41 -21.60
CA LYS A 18 8.97 22.27 -21.30
C LYS A 18 9.53 21.61 -20.05
N CYS A 19 9.01 21.91 -18.87
CA CYS A 19 9.28 21.10 -17.70
C CYS A 19 8.33 19.90 -17.75
N PHE A 20 8.86 18.69 -17.98
CA PHE A 20 8.05 17.47 -18.10
C PHE A 20 8.52 16.35 -17.18
N CYS A 21 7.58 15.51 -16.78
CA CYS A 21 7.82 14.25 -16.11
C CYS A 21 7.51 13.08 -17.03
N THR A 22 8.20 11.97 -16.82
CA THR A 22 7.84 10.70 -17.42
C THR A 22 6.65 10.13 -16.65
N GLU A 23 5.48 10.10 -17.29
CA GLU A 23 4.25 9.59 -16.71
C GLU A 23 3.94 8.18 -17.22
N PHE A 24 3.72 7.26 -16.28
CA PHE A 24 3.16 5.95 -16.53
C PHE A 24 2.58 5.37 -15.23
N TYR A 25 1.56 4.53 -15.38
CA TYR A 25 0.96 3.79 -14.28
C TYR A 25 0.95 2.32 -14.69
N ASN A 26 1.58 1.47 -13.90
CA ASN A 26 1.56 0.04 -14.10
C ASN A 26 1.43 -0.64 -12.73
N PHE A 27 0.20 -0.77 -12.25
CA PHE A 27 -0.08 -1.37 -10.96
C PHE A 27 -1.43 -2.11 -10.94
N SER A 28 -1.55 -3.04 -10.02
CA SER A 28 -2.78 -3.72 -9.66
C SER A 28 -3.21 -3.22 -8.29
N LEU A 29 -4.48 -2.83 -8.15
CA LEU A 29 -5.11 -2.45 -6.87
C LEU A 29 -6.43 -3.22 -6.75
N LEU A 30 -6.56 -4.02 -5.69
CA LEU A 30 -7.70 -4.94 -5.52
C LEU A 30 -7.90 -5.83 -6.77
N ASP A 31 -6.79 -6.30 -7.33
CA ASP A 31 -6.71 -7.09 -8.57
C ASP A 31 -7.28 -6.40 -9.83
N VAL A 32 -7.51 -5.09 -9.79
CA VAL A 32 -7.80 -4.25 -10.95
C VAL A 32 -6.50 -3.71 -11.54
N LEU A 33 -6.14 -4.19 -12.73
CA LEU A 33 -4.93 -3.77 -13.43
C LEU A 33 -5.11 -2.39 -14.08
N THR A 34 -4.23 -1.46 -13.74
CA THR A 34 -4.06 -0.17 -14.40
C THR A 34 -2.73 -0.17 -15.14
N ASN A 35 -2.79 -0.06 -16.47
CA ASN A 35 -1.61 0.01 -17.32
C ASN A 35 -1.76 1.14 -18.33
N THR A 36 -0.87 2.13 -18.28
CA THR A 36 -0.81 3.23 -19.24
C THR A 36 0.50 3.23 -20.01
N THR A 37 0.45 3.70 -21.25
CA THR A 37 1.67 3.91 -22.04
C THR A 37 2.50 5.03 -21.44
N THR A 38 3.83 4.88 -21.46
CA THR A 38 4.74 5.94 -21.03
C THR A 38 4.60 7.18 -21.90
N THR A 39 4.36 8.32 -21.28
CA THR A 39 4.25 9.62 -21.96
C THR A 39 5.05 10.70 -21.23
N ALA A 40 5.40 11.77 -21.94
CA ALA A 40 5.96 12.97 -21.32
C ALA A 40 4.80 13.92 -21.01
N LYS A 41 4.64 14.29 -19.73
CA LYS A 41 3.58 15.19 -19.28
C LYS A 41 4.15 16.41 -18.60
N THR A 42 3.66 17.59 -18.97
CA THR A 42 4.00 18.84 -18.31
C THR A 42 3.24 18.98 -17.01
N CYS A 43 3.93 19.25 -15.92
CA CYS A 43 3.29 19.45 -14.62
C CYS A 43 2.59 20.80 -14.57
N LYS A 44 1.50 20.88 -13.78
CA LYS A 44 0.72 22.12 -13.62
C LYS A 44 1.57 23.25 -13.04
N ASN A 45 2.53 22.90 -12.18
CA ASN A 45 3.41 23.83 -11.51
C ASN A 45 4.86 23.63 -11.97
N ASN A 46 5.54 24.73 -12.32
CA ASN A 46 6.93 24.73 -12.78
C ASN A 46 7.94 24.47 -11.67
N VAL A 47 7.53 24.58 -10.40
CA VAL A 47 8.35 24.17 -9.24
C VAL A 47 8.00 22.77 -8.73
N ASP A 48 7.08 22.06 -9.39
CA ASP A 48 6.74 20.69 -9.00
C ASP A 48 7.91 19.74 -9.26
N LYS A 49 7.94 18.60 -8.57
CA LYS A 49 8.89 17.52 -8.85
C LYS A 49 8.19 16.38 -9.58
N CYS A 50 8.98 15.53 -10.20
CA CYS A 50 8.52 14.22 -10.63
C CYS A 50 8.67 13.24 -9.48
N SER A 51 7.77 12.26 -9.41
CA SER A 51 7.83 11.19 -8.41
C SER A 51 7.74 9.84 -9.09
N TYR A 52 8.57 8.90 -8.64
CA TYR A 52 8.45 7.48 -8.93
C TYR A 52 8.18 6.75 -7.61
N ILE A 53 7.14 5.93 -7.60
CA ILE A 53 6.78 5.08 -6.47
C ILE A 53 6.62 3.67 -6.99
N THR A 54 7.23 2.70 -6.32
CA THR A 54 6.88 1.29 -6.49
C THR A 54 6.55 0.67 -5.15
N PHE A 55 5.58 -0.24 -5.14
CA PHE A 55 5.08 -0.83 -3.92
C PHE A 55 4.66 -2.27 -4.13
N TYR A 56 4.76 -3.03 -3.05
CA TYR A 56 4.26 -4.39 -2.91
C TYR A 56 3.54 -4.51 -1.57
N ILE A 57 2.24 -4.78 -1.62
CA ILE A 57 1.36 -4.94 -0.47
C ILE A 57 0.62 -6.27 -0.67
N PRO A 58 0.98 -7.33 0.08
CA PRO A 58 0.48 -8.68 -0.17
C PRO A 58 -1.05 -8.75 -0.20
N GLY A 59 -1.59 -9.29 -1.29
CA GLY A 59 -3.04 -9.49 -1.49
C GLY A 59 -3.86 -8.20 -1.54
N TYR A 60 -3.25 -7.06 -1.87
CA TYR A 60 -3.94 -5.78 -1.95
C TYR A 60 -3.51 -4.94 -3.14
N ALA A 61 -2.22 -4.59 -3.24
CA ALA A 61 -1.74 -3.75 -4.33
C ALA A 61 -0.26 -4.02 -4.65
N ILE A 62 0.09 -3.99 -5.93
CA ILE A 62 1.46 -4.19 -6.40
C ILE A 62 1.68 -3.38 -7.67
N GLY A 63 2.82 -2.72 -7.80
CA GLY A 63 3.19 -2.09 -9.06
C GLY A 63 4.05 -0.84 -8.92
N LYS A 64 3.91 0.04 -9.90
CA LYS A 64 4.68 1.28 -10.02
C LYS A 64 3.88 2.41 -10.66
N ILE A 65 4.17 3.62 -10.22
CA ILE A 65 3.54 4.87 -10.62
C ILE A 65 4.67 5.88 -10.82
N SER A 66 4.67 6.57 -11.96
CA SER A 66 5.56 7.72 -12.21
C SER A 66 4.75 8.86 -12.81
N GLY A 67 5.10 10.10 -12.45
CA GLY A 67 4.44 11.29 -13.01
C GLY A 67 4.78 12.55 -12.22
N CYS A 68 3.97 13.59 -12.43
CA CYS A 68 4.02 14.80 -11.62
C CYS A 68 3.59 14.48 -10.18
N GLN A 69 4.25 15.08 -9.19
CA GLN A 69 4.06 14.73 -7.79
C GLN A 69 2.60 14.93 -7.33
N GLU A 70 1.89 15.95 -7.81
CA GLU A 70 0.47 16.16 -7.48
C GLU A 70 -0.40 14.96 -7.91
N ASP A 71 -0.24 14.49 -9.15
CA ASP A 71 -1.02 13.37 -9.70
C ASP A 71 -0.65 12.05 -9.02
N VAL A 72 0.65 11.83 -8.79
CA VAL A 72 1.16 10.66 -8.06
C VAL A 72 0.64 10.65 -6.63
N THR A 73 0.56 11.82 -5.98
CA THR A 73 0.01 11.98 -4.63
C THR A 73 -1.43 11.50 -4.57
N ASP A 74 -2.27 11.85 -5.55
CA ASP A 74 -3.68 11.48 -5.56
C ASP A 74 -3.86 9.97 -5.73
N ILE A 75 -3.13 9.36 -6.68
CA ILE A 75 -3.21 7.92 -6.92
C ILE A 75 -2.67 7.15 -5.71
N PHE A 76 -1.50 7.54 -5.19
CA PHE A 76 -0.90 6.84 -4.05
C PHE A 76 -1.71 7.01 -2.78
N SER A 77 -2.31 8.18 -2.55
CA SER A 77 -3.23 8.41 -1.43
C SER A 77 -4.43 7.45 -1.51
N ASN A 78 -5.02 7.26 -2.70
CA ASN A 78 -6.07 6.26 -2.89
C ASN A 78 -5.59 4.84 -2.53
N VAL A 79 -4.37 4.45 -2.93
CA VAL A 79 -3.77 3.16 -2.53
C VAL A 79 -3.61 3.07 -1.01
N VAL A 80 -3.22 4.13 -0.30
CA VAL A 80 -3.03 4.10 1.15
C VAL A 80 -4.37 4.03 1.90
N PHE A 81 -5.39 4.75 1.43
CA PHE A 81 -6.64 4.95 2.20
C PHE A 81 -7.66 3.81 2.13
N GLN A 82 -7.61 2.91 1.14
CA GLN A 82 -8.60 1.80 1.12
C GLN A 82 -8.28 0.69 2.14
N ARG A 83 -7.10 0.72 2.78
CA ARG A 83 -6.73 -0.17 3.88
C ARG A 83 -6.35 0.57 5.14
N LYS A 84 -7.05 0.29 6.23
CA LYS A 84 -6.92 0.99 7.51
C LYS A 84 -5.57 0.72 8.19
N ASP A 85 -5.07 -0.50 8.10
CA ASP A 85 -3.77 -0.85 8.68
C ASP A 85 -2.62 -0.15 7.93
N ILE A 86 -2.74 0.01 6.61
CA ILE A 86 -1.80 0.77 5.78
C ILE A 86 -1.91 2.27 6.06
N THR A 87 -3.13 2.81 6.14
CA THR A 87 -3.37 4.20 6.54
C THR A 87 -2.69 4.53 7.86
N ASN A 88 -2.78 3.62 8.85
CA ASN A 88 -2.14 3.81 10.14
C ASN A 88 -0.60 3.83 10.06
N VAL A 89 0.01 3.06 9.15
CA VAL A 89 1.46 3.12 8.88
C VAL A 89 1.86 4.51 8.37
N PHE A 90 1.09 5.07 7.43
CA PHE A 90 1.38 6.38 6.83
C PHE A 90 0.83 7.59 7.61
N ARG A 91 0.23 7.38 8.79
CA ARG A 91 -0.47 8.44 9.55
C ARG A 91 0.37 9.70 9.81
N ASN A 92 1.69 9.54 9.96
CA ASN A 92 2.61 10.64 10.28
C ASN A 92 2.98 11.49 9.06
N VAL A 93 2.66 11.03 7.85
CA VAL A 93 2.91 11.75 6.58
C VAL A 93 1.61 12.05 5.85
N ILE A 94 0.45 11.88 6.50
CA ILE A 94 -0.83 12.29 5.96
C ILE A 94 -1.10 13.73 6.38
N ASN A 95 -1.35 14.59 5.41
CA ASN A 95 -1.75 15.96 5.67
C ASN A 95 -3.21 15.97 6.15
N ASN A 96 -3.45 16.41 7.39
CA ASN A 96 -4.78 16.42 7.99
C ASN A 96 -5.76 17.39 7.32
N THR A 97 -5.26 18.40 6.59
CA THR A 97 -6.11 19.40 5.91
C THR A 97 -6.58 18.89 4.56
N THR A 98 -5.68 18.33 3.74
CA THR A 98 -6.00 17.84 2.39
C THR A 98 -6.43 16.38 2.39
N ASN A 99 -6.18 15.65 3.48
CA ASN A 99 -6.32 14.20 3.57
C ASN A 99 -5.59 13.49 2.42
N LYS A 100 -4.32 13.85 2.21
CA LYS A 100 -3.44 13.26 1.19
C LYS A 100 -2.09 12.90 1.80
N VAL A 101 -1.44 11.89 1.24
CA VAL A 101 -0.09 11.50 1.63
C VAL A 101 0.92 12.53 1.12
N GLU A 102 1.78 13.04 2.00
CA GLU A 102 2.80 14.03 1.66
C GLU A 102 4.03 13.35 1.03
N ILE A 103 3.96 13.09 -0.28
CA ILE A 103 5.04 12.49 -1.07
C ILE A 103 6.42 13.18 -0.87
N PRO A 104 6.54 14.53 -0.77
CA PRO A 104 7.82 15.16 -0.47
C PRO A 104 8.51 14.64 0.80
N LEU A 105 7.74 14.35 1.85
CA LEU A 105 8.29 13.82 3.10
C LEU A 105 8.81 12.39 2.93
N LEU A 106 8.10 11.58 2.14
CA LEU A 106 8.49 10.20 1.83
C LEU A 106 9.75 10.14 0.94
N CYS A 107 9.85 11.04 -0.04
CA CYS A 107 11.04 11.13 -0.89
C CYS A 107 12.29 11.48 -0.07
N LYS A 108 12.19 12.45 0.85
CA LYS A 108 13.31 12.80 1.75
C LYS A 108 13.78 11.59 2.57
N TYR A 109 12.83 10.80 3.08
CA TYR A 109 13.15 9.59 3.85
C TYR A 109 13.93 8.56 3.02
N SER A 110 13.50 8.32 1.78
CA SER A 110 14.12 7.35 0.87
C SER A 110 15.55 7.74 0.46
N ASP A 111 15.77 9.02 0.16
CA ASP A 111 17.09 9.53 -0.25
C ASP A 111 18.12 9.53 0.90
N GLU A 112 17.67 9.70 2.14
CA GLU A 112 18.56 9.89 3.31
C GLU A 112 18.84 8.59 4.10
N ILE A 113 17.93 7.61 4.10
CA ILE A 113 17.94 6.53 5.10
C ILE A 113 18.00 5.13 4.48
N SER A 114 17.03 4.80 3.63
CA SER A 114 16.91 3.46 3.06
C SER A 114 16.16 3.52 1.74
N PRO A 115 16.67 2.86 0.68
CA PRO A 115 16.03 2.88 -0.63
C PRO A 115 14.61 2.30 -0.57
N SER A 116 14.41 1.22 0.18
CA SER A 116 13.09 0.63 0.41
C SER A 116 12.68 0.80 1.87
N ILE A 117 11.39 1.03 2.09
CA ILE A 117 10.76 1.04 3.41
C ILE A 117 9.89 -0.21 3.54
N ILE A 118 10.15 -1.00 4.57
CA ILE A 118 9.40 -2.23 4.85
C ILE A 118 8.55 -2.01 6.10
N PHE A 119 7.26 -2.27 5.98
CA PHE A 119 6.32 -2.18 7.10
C PHE A 119 5.55 -3.47 7.26
N ASP A 120 5.20 -3.76 8.52
CA ASP A 120 4.33 -4.88 8.81
C ASP A 120 2.86 -4.51 8.60
N THR A 121 2.12 -5.35 7.87
CA THR A 121 0.68 -5.20 7.63
C THR A 121 -0.04 -6.50 7.98
N LEU A 122 -1.36 -6.45 8.07
CA LEU A 122 -2.16 -7.64 8.40
C LEU A 122 -2.00 -8.78 7.39
N THR A 123 -1.65 -8.50 6.13
CA THR A 123 -1.48 -9.53 5.10
C THR A 123 -0.02 -9.96 4.91
N GLY A 124 0.91 -9.33 5.62
CA GLY A 124 2.35 -9.63 5.55
C GLY A 124 3.20 -8.37 5.46
N ASN A 125 4.49 -8.56 5.22
CA ASN A 125 5.40 -7.43 5.06
C ASN A 125 5.12 -6.74 3.72
N SER A 126 4.89 -5.43 3.77
CA SER A 126 4.76 -4.58 2.61
C SER A 126 6.05 -3.81 2.37
N GLU A 127 6.40 -3.60 1.12
CA GLU A 127 7.60 -2.89 0.71
C GLU A 127 7.24 -1.71 -0.20
N PHE A 128 7.86 -0.57 0.05
CA PHE A 128 7.67 0.65 -0.72
C PHE A 128 9.01 1.28 -1.06
N PHE A 129 9.12 1.83 -2.26
CA PHE A 129 10.25 2.62 -2.70
C PHE A 129 9.72 3.95 -3.26
N PHE A 130 10.32 5.06 -2.83
CA PHE A 130 9.94 6.40 -3.24
C PHE A 130 11.16 7.12 -3.81
N HIS A 131 11.00 7.85 -4.91
CA HIS A 131 12.05 8.70 -5.43
C HIS A 131 11.45 9.95 -6.06
N CYS A 132 11.95 11.12 -5.66
CA CYS A 132 11.58 12.39 -6.25
C CYS A 132 12.76 12.96 -7.03
N TYR A 133 12.50 13.48 -8.23
CA TYR A 133 13.52 14.04 -9.11
C TYR A 133 13.00 15.30 -9.78
N GLU A 134 13.93 16.17 -10.17
CA GLU A 134 13.58 17.41 -10.88
C GLU A 134 12.95 17.12 -12.24
N GLN A 135 12.05 17.99 -12.68
CA GLN A 135 11.48 17.91 -14.02
C GLN A 135 12.59 17.93 -15.09
N ASN A 136 12.33 17.29 -16.23
CA ASN A 136 13.27 17.07 -17.35
C ASN A 136 14.39 16.07 -17.10
N ASN A 137 14.54 15.54 -15.89
CA ASN A 137 15.38 14.38 -15.66
C ASN A 137 14.62 13.11 -16.03
N LEU A 138 15.27 12.21 -16.77
CA LEU A 138 14.72 10.90 -17.10
C LEU A 138 15.08 9.90 -15.99
N TYR A 139 14.07 9.19 -15.50
CA TYR A 139 14.25 8.12 -14.51
C TYR A 139 13.94 6.76 -15.15
N LEU A 140 14.90 6.24 -15.94
CA LEU A 140 14.67 5.09 -16.82
C LEU A 140 14.91 3.74 -16.14
N THR A 141 15.80 3.67 -15.17
CA THR A 141 16.25 2.42 -14.55
C THR A 141 16.15 2.51 -13.03
N PRO A 142 14.94 2.40 -12.46
CA PRO A 142 14.77 2.37 -11.02
C PRO A 142 15.48 1.14 -10.42
N PRO A 143 16.13 1.27 -9.26
CA PRO A 143 16.83 0.15 -8.61
C PRO A 143 15.88 -0.91 -8.06
N VAL A 144 14.62 -0.53 -7.81
CA VAL A 144 13.55 -1.40 -7.31
C VAL A 144 12.33 -1.22 -8.21
N SER A 145 11.74 -2.34 -8.63
CA SER A 145 10.53 -2.34 -9.43
C SER A 145 9.70 -3.57 -9.10
N PHE A 146 8.46 -3.36 -8.69
CA PHE A 146 7.45 -4.40 -8.60
C PHE A 146 6.55 -4.30 -9.82
N ASN A 147 6.39 -5.42 -10.54
CA ASN A 147 5.49 -5.50 -11.68
C ASN A 147 4.20 -6.20 -11.26
N PRO A 148 3.03 -5.65 -11.60
CA PRO A 148 1.77 -6.35 -11.35
C PRO A 148 1.64 -7.58 -12.27
N PRO A 149 0.71 -8.49 -11.96
CA PRO A 149 0.32 -9.58 -12.86
C PRO A 149 -0.09 -9.05 -14.23
N THR A 150 0.14 -9.86 -15.27
CA THR A 150 -0.18 -9.46 -16.66
C THR A 150 -1.66 -9.55 -17.00
N THR A 151 -2.41 -10.35 -16.24
CA THR A 151 -3.84 -10.59 -16.44
C THR A 151 -4.65 -10.10 -15.25
N GLN A 152 -5.78 -9.46 -15.55
CA GLN A 152 -6.77 -9.09 -14.54
C GLN A 152 -7.50 -10.33 -14.03
N ILE A 153 -7.81 -10.35 -12.73
CA ILE A 153 -8.65 -11.39 -12.13
C ILE A 153 -10.13 -11.10 -12.45
N ASN A 154 -10.91 -12.15 -12.69
CA ASN A 154 -12.35 -12.01 -12.90
C ASN A 154 -13.06 -11.73 -11.57
N PRO A 155 -13.86 -10.64 -11.48
CA PRO A 155 -14.65 -10.37 -10.29
C PRO A 155 -15.63 -11.51 -9.97
N VAL A 156 -15.92 -11.70 -8.69
CA VAL A 156 -16.89 -12.70 -8.22
C VAL A 156 -18.00 -12.04 -7.40
N ASN A 157 -19.13 -12.73 -7.29
CA ASN A 157 -20.24 -12.32 -6.45
C ASN A 157 -20.13 -12.96 -5.07
N CYS A 158 -20.09 -12.12 -4.05
CA CYS A 158 -20.01 -12.49 -2.64
C CYS A 158 -21.25 -12.03 -1.88
N SER A 159 -21.47 -12.58 -0.68
CA SER A 159 -22.47 -12.10 0.26
C SER A 159 -21.84 -11.11 1.23
N ASP A 160 -22.55 -10.03 1.55
CA ASP A 160 -22.23 -9.16 2.69
C ASP A 160 -23.02 -9.51 3.98
N GLY A 161 -23.80 -10.60 3.93
CA GLY A 161 -24.74 -11.03 4.97
C GLY A 161 -26.20 -10.71 4.65
N GLU A 162 -26.45 -9.72 3.79
CA GLU A 162 -27.80 -9.29 3.40
C GLU A 162 -28.01 -9.29 1.89
N LYS A 163 -26.97 -8.90 1.14
CA LYS A 163 -26.99 -8.63 -0.29
C LYS A 163 -25.81 -9.31 -0.98
N VAL A 164 -25.97 -9.44 -2.29
CA VAL A 164 -24.88 -9.83 -3.18
C VAL A 164 -24.07 -8.60 -3.54
N ILE A 165 -22.76 -8.67 -3.31
CA ILE A 165 -21.77 -7.64 -3.66
C ILE A 165 -20.76 -8.22 -4.64
N THR A 166 -20.17 -7.38 -5.49
CA THR A 166 -19.12 -7.77 -6.42
C THR A 166 -17.74 -7.48 -5.84
N CYS A 167 -16.87 -8.49 -5.83
CA CYS A 167 -15.50 -8.38 -5.34
C CYS A 167 -14.51 -8.57 -6.49
N ASN A 168 -13.70 -7.54 -6.74
CA ASN A 168 -12.73 -7.51 -7.84
C ASN A 168 -11.52 -8.42 -7.57
N GLU A 169 -11.26 -8.71 -6.30
CA GLU A 169 -10.19 -9.61 -5.86
C GLU A 169 -10.40 -11.06 -6.34
N GLY A 170 -11.61 -11.40 -6.81
CA GLY A 170 -11.94 -12.70 -7.38
C GLY A 170 -12.24 -13.80 -6.35
N TYR A 171 -12.37 -13.46 -5.07
CA TYR A 171 -12.78 -14.39 -4.02
C TYR A 171 -13.56 -13.65 -2.91
N CYS A 172 -14.19 -14.41 -2.00
CA CYS A 172 -15.01 -13.90 -0.90
C CYS A 172 -14.33 -14.13 0.45
N GLY A 173 -14.68 -13.31 1.43
CA GLY A 173 -14.20 -13.42 2.81
C GLY A 173 -15.33 -13.65 3.81
N MET A 174 -15.06 -14.49 4.80
CA MET A 174 -15.89 -14.73 5.98
C MET A 174 -15.05 -14.59 7.24
N LEU A 175 -15.58 -13.87 8.22
CA LEU A 175 -14.98 -13.63 9.52
C LEU A 175 -16.00 -13.95 10.61
N GLU A 176 -15.57 -14.67 11.63
CA GLU A 176 -16.29 -14.79 12.90
C GLU A 176 -15.34 -14.47 14.03
N VAL A 177 -15.73 -13.53 14.89
CA VAL A 177 -14.96 -13.16 16.07
C VAL A 177 -15.82 -13.31 17.30
N GLY A 178 -15.33 -14.09 18.25
CA GLY A 178 -15.90 -14.24 19.56
C GLY A 178 -14.96 -13.74 20.63
N TYR A 179 -15.47 -13.10 21.69
CA TYR A 179 -14.64 -12.73 22.85
C TYR A 179 -15.52 -12.49 24.06
N ILE A 180 -14.92 -12.42 25.24
CA ILE A 180 -15.64 -12.11 26.47
C ILE A 180 -15.28 -10.70 26.96
N LEU A 181 -16.30 -9.87 27.18
CA LEU A 181 -16.13 -8.52 27.74
C LEU A 181 -15.62 -8.60 29.17
N GLN A 182 -14.58 -7.82 29.50
CA GLN A 182 -14.06 -7.78 30.86
C GLN A 182 -15.02 -7.10 31.84
N SER A 183 -15.89 -6.21 31.36
CA SER A 183 -16.77 -5.39 32.21
C SER A 183 -17.93 -6.17 32.84
N ASN A 184 -18.50 -7.13 32.10
CA ASN A 184 -19.70 -7.85 32.51
C ASN A 184 -19.65 -9.36 32.20
N LEU A 185 -18.49 -9.85 31.74
CA LEU A 185 -18.25 -11.25 31.40
C LEU A 185 -19.21 -11.80 30.32
N LYS A 186 -19.86 -10.92 29.57
CA LYS A 186 -20.74 -11.30 28.47
C LYS A 186 -19.89 -11.74 27.28
N GLN A 187 -20.24 -12.90 26.73
CA GLN A 187 -19.70 -13.36 25.46
C GLN A 187 -20.31 -12.58 24.30
N ILE A 188 -19.46 -12.05 23.45
CA ILE A 188 -19.80 -11.42 22.17
C ILE A 188 -19.47 -12.41 21.06
N ASN A 189 -20.33 -12.46 20.05
CA ASN A 189 -20.08 -13.15 18.79
C ASN A 189 -20.49 -12.22 17.64
N GLU A 190 -19.56 -11.94 16.73
CA GLU A 190 -19.79 -11.14 15.53
C GLU A 190 -19.46 -11.97 14.29
N LEU A 191 -20.41 -12.04 13.37
CA LEU A 191 -20.24 -12.60 12.04
C LEU A 191 -20.08 -11.47 11.04
N TYR A 192 -19.20 -11.66 10.06
CA TYR A 192 -18.99 -10.71 8.98
C TYR A 192 -18.66 -11.45 7.67
N GLN A 193 -19.27 -11.01 6.58
CA GLN A 193 -18.98 -11.50 5.23
C GLN A 193 -18.79 -10.29 4.34
N SER A 194 -17.79 -10.30 3.46
CA SER A 194 -17.58 -9.23 2.48
C SER A 194 -16.49 -9.61 1.46
N CYS A 195 -16.08 -8.63 0.66
CA CYS A 195 -14.85 -8.71 -0.09
C CYS A 195 -13.63 -8.80 0.83
N PRO A 196 -12.55 -9.48 0.41
CA PRO A 196 -11.34 -9.68 1.21
C PRO A 196 -10.75 -8.40 1.81
N ASN A 197 -10.69 -7.32 1.04
CA ASN A 197 -10.16 -6.04 1.54
C ASN A 197 -11.00 -5.47 2.71
N ASN A 198 -12.32 -5.51 2.58
CA ASN A 198 -13.23 -5.05 3.62
C ASN A 198 -13.16 -5.94 4.86
N LEU A 199 -13.00 -7.26 4.67
CA LEU A 199 -12.76 -8.19 5.77
C LEU A 199 -11.47 -7.84 6.52
N ILE A 200 -10.38 -7.57 5.81
CA ILE A 200 -9.10 -7.18 6.45
C ILE A 200 -9.26 -5.88 7.25
N ASN A 201 -9.99 -4.89 6.71
CA ASN A 201 -10.32 -3.66 7.45
C ASN A 201 -11.15 -3.95 8.71
N LYS A 202 -12.14 -4.84 8.64
CA LYS A 202 -12.93 -5.26 9.80
C LYS A 202 -12.05 -5.97 10.84
N VAL A 203 -11.14 -6.85 10.43
CA VAL A 203 -10.17 -7.48 11.34
C VAL A 203 -9.29 -6.43 12.04
N TYR A 204 -8.81 -5.44 11.30
CA TYR A 204 -8.05 -4.32 11.88
C TYR A 204 -8.84 -3.59 12.96
N GLU A 205 -10.08 -3.19 12.66
CA GLU A 205 -10.97 -2.51 13.60
C GLU A 205 -11.27 -3.35 14.84
N THR A 206 -11.53 -4.65 14.66
CA THR A 206 -11.76 -5.57 15.76
C THR A 206 -10.54 -5.67 16.67
N GLY A 207 -9.33 -5.62 16.11
CA GLY A 207 -8.08 -5.56 16.89
C GLY A 207 -7.90 -4.31 17.74
N LEU A 208 -8.66 -3.23 17.46
CA LEU A 208 -8.66 -2.00 18.25
C LEU A 208 -9.69 -2.01 19.39
N ILE A 209 -10.56 -3.02 19.47
CA ILE A 209 -11.51 -3.16 20.58
C ILE A 209 -10.72 -3.34 21.87
N LYS A 210 -11.00 -2.53 22.89
CA LYS A 210 -10.24 -2.45 24.15
C LYS A 210 -9.92 -3.83 24.76
N ASP A 211 -10.92 -4.72 24.85
CA ASP A 211 -10.75 -6.06 25.45
C ASP A 211 -9.80 -6.95 24.63
N LEU A 212 -9.74 -6.77 23.31
CA LEU A 212 -8.87 -7.53 22.40
C LEU A 212 -7.50 -6.87 22.23
N ALA A 213 -7.44 -5.54 22.24
CA ALA A 213 -6.22 -4.75 22.06
C ALA A 213 -5.20 -4.99 23.18
N VAL A 214 -5.64 -5.34 24.38
CA VAL A 214 -4.75 -5.74 25.49
C VAL A 214 -4.13 -7.12 25.29
N ASN A 215 -4.63 -7.91 24.34
CA ASN A 215 -4.13 -9.25 24.04
C ASN A 215 -3.18 -9.19 22.83
N ASN A 216 -1.88 -9.03 23.09
CA ASN A 216 -0.86 -8.96 22.04
C ASN A 216 -0.90 -10.14 21.05
N ASN A 217 -1.39 -11.31 21.48
CA ASN A 217 -1.53 -12.48 20.60
C ASN A 217 -2.68 -12.33 19.61
N PHE A 218 -3.74 -11.57 19.94
CA PHE A 218 -4.86 -11.35 19.02
C PHE A 218 -4.39 -10.67 17.73
N TYR A 219 -3.54 -9.64 17.83
CA TYR A 219 -2.97 -8.98 16.65
C TYR A 219 -2.11 -9.95 15.82
N LEU A 220 -1.25 -10.73 16.48
CA LEU A 220 -0.39 -11.71 15.81
C LEU A 220 -1.19 -12.78 15.05
N TYR A 221 -2.26 -13.31 15.65
CA TYR A 221 -3.11 -14.29 14.98
C TYR A 221 -4.04 -13.66 13.94
N SER A 222 -4.46 -12.41 14.13
CA SER A 222 -5.19 -11.65 13.11
C SER A 222 -4.34 -11.46 11.85
N LYS A 223 -3.05 -11.13 12.02
CA LYS A 223 -2.08 -11.08 10.92
C LYS A 223 -1.96 -12.44 10.24
N SER A 224 -1.75 -13.51 10.99
CA SER A 224 -1.67 -14.86 10.42
C SER A 224 -2.95 -15.23 9.64
N ALA A 225 -4.13 -14.96 10.20
CA ALA A 225 -5.41 -15.25 9.58
C ALA A 225 -5.62 -14.46 8.28
N CYS A 226 -5.28 -13.17 8.26
CA CYS A 226 -5.34 -12.34 7.06
C CYS A 226 -4.33 -12.77 5.99
N SER A 227 -3.10 -13.13 6.38
CA SER A 227 -2.11 -13.72 5.45
C SER A 227 -2.56 -15.08 4.89
N GLN A 228 -3.29 -15.90 5.66
CA GLN A 228 -3.87 -17.14 5.13
C GLN A 228 -5.10 -16.89 4.25
N CYS A 229 -5.88 -15.84 4.54
CA CYS A 229 -7.00 -15.43 3.71
C CYS A 229 -6.57 -15.06 2.27
N ILE A 230 -5.46 -14.34 2.10
CA ILE A 230 -4.95 -14.02 0.75
C ILE A 230 -4.52 -15.27 -0.04
N LEU A 231 -4.20 -16.36 0.67
CA LEU A 231 -3.93 -17.69 0.12
C LEU A 231 -5.19 -18.55 -0.03
N LYS A 232 -6.38 -17.99 0.24
CA LYS A 232 -7.68 -18.67 0.16
C LYS A 232 -7.77 -19.89 1.09
N ASN A 233 -7.08 -19.79 2.23
CA ASN A 233 -7.08 -20.81 3.26
C ASN A 233 -8.03 -20.43 4.41
N VAL A 234 -8.38 -21.45 5.19
CA VAL A 234 -9.15 -21.28 6.41
C VAL A 234 -8.20 -21.19 7.60
N THR A 235 -8.40 -20.20 8.45
CA THR A 235 -7.74 -20.08 9.74
C THR A 235 -8.77 -20.10 10.85
N LYS A 236 -8.53 -20.95 11.85
CA LYS A 236 -9.32 -21.00 13.08
C LYS A 236 -8.38 -20.92 14.27
N VAL A 237 -8.63 -19.97 15.15
CA VAL A 237 -7.87 -19.73 16.38
C VAL A 237 -8.83 -19.68 17.55
N ILE A 238 -8.58 -20.51 18.55
CA ILE A 238 -9.29 -20.49 19.83
C ILE A 238 -8.26 -20.24 20.93
N LYS A 239 -8.47 -19.16 21.68
CA LYS A 239 -7.75 -18.86 22.91
C LYS A 239 -8.77 -18.84 24.04
N ASN A 240 -8.93 -19.97 24.71
CA ASN A 240 -9.93 -20.16 25.77
C ASN A 240 -9.45 -19.76 27.16
N ASN A 241 -8.20 -19.34 27.31
CA ASN A 241 -7.59 -19.06 28.61
C ASN A 241 -6.92 -17.68 28.60
N GLY A 242 -6.96 -16.98 29.73
CA GLY A 242 -6.30 -15.68 29.93
C GLY A 242 -7.27 -14.54 30.23
N ILE A 243 -6.74 -13.32 30.23
CA ILE A 243 -7.48 -12.09 30.62
C ILE A 243 -8.63 -11.78 29.65
N THR A 244 -8.44 -12.11 28.36
CA THR A 244 -9.50 -12.01 27.36
C THR A 244 -9.47 -13.25 26.46
N PRO A 245 -10.32 -14.26 26.75
CA PRO A 245 -10.55 -15.36 25.83
C PRO A 245 -11.16 -14.86 24.52
N TYR A 246 -10.74 -15.43 23.40
CA TYR A 246 -11.27 -15.10 22.10
C TYR A 246 -11.29 -16.28 21.14
N TYR A 247 -12.14 -16.12 20.15
CA TYR A 247 -12.28 -16.95 18.97
C TYR A 247 -12.06 -16.06 17.74
N LEU A 248 -11.24 -16.53 16.81
CA LEU A 248 -11.06 -15.90 15.52
C LEU A 248 -11.15 -16.97 14.44
N TYR A 249 -12.07 -16.79 13.51
CA TYR A 249 -12.20 -17.62 12.33
C TYR A 249 -12.22 -16.75 11.10
N VAL A 250 -11.35 -17.06 10.16
CA VAL A 250 -11.27 -16.41 8.85
C VAL A 250 -11.28 -17.48 7.79
N ASN A 251 -12.16 -17.34 6.81
CA ASN A 251 -12.23 -18.20 5.65
C ASN A 251 -12.35 -17.35 4.39
N CYS A 252 -11.40 -17.49 3.49
CA CYS A 252 -11.44 -16.85 2.19
C CYS A 252 -11.51 -17.91 1.10
N TYR A 253 -12.50 -17.80 0.21
CA TYR A 253 -12.91 -18.90 -0.67
C TYR A 253 -13.43 -18.38 -2.01
N TYR A 254 -13.35 -19.23 -3.03
CA TYR A 254 -14.03 -18.98 -4.30
C TYR A 254 -15.51 -19.39 -4.18
N PRO A 255 -16.46 -18.51 -4.54
CA PRO A 255 -17.88 -18.85 -4.48
C PRO A 255 -18.24 -19.83 -5.62
N GLU A 256 -18.16 -21.14 -5.36
CA GLU A 256 -18.55 -22.17 -6.33
C GLU A 256 -20.08 -22.16 -6.54
N ASN A 257 -20.54 -21.75 -7.73
CA ASN A 257 -21.97 -21.74 -8.09
C ASN A 257 -22.85 -20.96 -7.09
N GLY A 258 -22.33 -19.86 -6.53
CA GLY A 258 -23.05 -19.06 -5.55
C GLY A 258 -23.24 -19.71 -4.18
N LYS A 259 -22.56 -20.84 -3.90
CA LYS A 259 -22.59 -21.47 -2.58
C LYS A 259 -21.68 -20.71 -1.61
N ILE A 260 -22.27 -20.29 -0.50
CA ILE A 260 -21.58 -19.66 0.62
C ILE A 260 -21.29 -20.78 1.64
N PRO A 261 -20.02 -20.98 2.07
CA PRO A 261 -19.69 -21.89 3.16
C PRO A 261 -20.45 -21.53 4.43
N ASN A 262 -20.79 -22.53 5.22
CA ASN A 262 -21.34 -22.30 6.56
C ASN A 262 -20.23 -21.97 7.55
N PHE A 263 -20.51 -21.07 8.49
CA PHE A 263 -19.65 -20.89 9.65
C PHE A 263 -19.57 -22.20 10.45
N PRO A 264 -18.39 -22.55 11.00
CA PRO A 264 -18.27 -23.69 11.89
C PRO A 264 -19.08 -23.45 13.18
N PRO A 265 -19.38 -24.50 13.96
CA PRO A 265 -19.99 -24.32 15.26
C PRO A 265 -19.14 -23.40 16.15
N PHE A 266 -19.77 -22.37 16.73
CA PHE A 266 -19.11 -21.43 17.62
C PHE A 266 -18.64 -22.15 18.90
N PRO A 267 -17.36 -22.01 19.30
CA PRO A 267 -16.83 -22.68 20.48
C PRO A 267 -17.30 -22.00 21.77
N THR A 268 -17.46 -22.77 22.85
CA THR A 268 -17.65 -22.16 24.18
C THR A 268 -16.36 -21.48 24.63
N LEU A 269 -16.44 -20.18 24.95
CA LEU A 269 -15.35 -19.43 25.57
C LEU A 269 -15.51 -19.48 27.10
N SER A 270 -14.41 -19.63 27.83
CA SER A 270 -14.41 -19.70 29.30
C SER A 270 -13.48 -18.66 29.89
N ASN A 271 -13.93 -17.94 30.92
CA ASN A 271 -13.11 -16.98 31.67
C ASN A 271 -12.37 -17.61 32.86
N GLN A 272 -12.23 -18.93 32.92
CA GLN A 272 -11.61 -19.55 34.08
C GLN A 272 -10.12 -19.19 34.20
N PRO A 273 -9.66 -18.73 35.38
CA PRO A 273 -8.24 -18.46 35.62
C PRO A 273 -7.42 -19.76 35.62
N TYR A 274 -6.16 -19.64 35.20
CA TYR A 274 -5.21 -20.73 34.93
C TYR A 274 -5.28 -21.95 35.87
N ALA A 275 -5.40 -23.14 35.28
CA ALA A 275 -4.51 -24.26 35.60
C ALA A 275 -3.39 -24.28 34.55
N ALA A 276 -2.14 -24.43 34.97
CA ALA A 276 -0.94 -24.25 34.13
C ALA A 276 -1.00 -25.07 32.82
N GLY A 277 -1.07 -24.38 31.67
CA GLY A 277 -1.13 -24.98 30.34
C GLY A 277 -1.79 -24.06 29.32
N ASP A 278 -0.98 -23.23 28.66
CA ASP A 278 -1.46 -22.28 27.65
C ASP A 278 -1.88 -23.05 26.39
N THR A 279 -3.16 -23.43 26.30
CA THR A 279 -3.66 -24.22 25.14
C THR A 279 -4.21 -23.26 24.10
N THR A 280 -3.40 -22.94 23.08
CA THR A 280 -3.88 -22.26 21.87
C THR A 280 -4.06 -23.31 20.79
N THR A 281 -5.28 -23.45 20.26
CA THR A 281 -5.51 -24.32 19.10
C THR A 281 -5.54 -23.46 17.85
N ILE A 282 -4.57 -23.69 16.97
CA ILE A 282 -4.52 -23.09 15.64
C ILE A 282 -4.69 -24.23 14.65
N SER A 283 -5.70 -24.13 13.81
CA SER A 283 -5.83 -25.02 12.66
C SER A 283 -5.86 -24.20 11.39
N THR A 284 -4.95 -24.52 10.48
CA THR A 284 -4.96 -24.01 9.11
C THR A 284 -5.33 -25.17 8.20
N GLN A 285 -6.42 -25.01 7.46
CA GLN A 285 -6.83 -25.98 6.44
C GLN A 285 -6.73 -25.30 5.09
N SER A 286 -6.01 -25.93 4.17
CA SER A 286 -6.01 -25.46 2.79
C SER A 286 -7.31 -25.88 2.13
N SER A 287 -7.94 -24.95 1.41
CA SER A 287 -9.11 -25.28 0.59
C SER A 287 -8.60 -26.00 -0.66
N THR A 288 -8.41 -27.31 -0.58
CA THR A 288 -8.01 -28.13 -1.73
C THR A 288 -9.18 -28.28 -2.70
N LYS A 289 -9.35 -27.28 -3.57
CA LYS A 289 -9.86 -27.46 -4.93
C LYS A 289 -9.03 -26.63 -5.88
N GLU A 290 -8.13 -27.34 -6.52
CA GLU A 290 -7.21 -26.90 -7.57
C GLU A 290 -8.00 -26.43 -8.80
N ASN A 291 -8.45 -25.17 -8.79
CA ASN A 291 -8.42 -24.41 -10.04
C ASN A 291 -6.96 -24.03 -10.22
N LYS A 292 -6.35 -24.54 -11.30
CA LYS A 292 -4.95 -24.39 -11.69
C LYS A 292 -4.62 -22.91 -11.96
N TYR A 293 -4.59 -22.10 -10.91
CA TYR A 293 -4.00 -20.77 -10.91
C TYR A 293 -2.60 -20.95 -10.34
N THR A 294 -1.63 -21.11 -11.23
CA THR A 294 -0.22 -21.02 -10.87
C THR A 294 0.00 -19.57 -10.45
N PRO A 295 0.37 -19.27 -9.19
CA PRO A 295 0.79 -17.93 -8.84
C PRO A 295 1.97 -17.59 -9.75
N GLU A 296 1.80 -16.60 -10.64
CA GLU A 296 2.92 -16.05 -11.39
C GLU A 296 4.01 -15.66 -10.39
N GLU A 297 5.20 -16.21 -10.59
CA GLU A 297 6.34 -16.04 -9.72
C GLU A 297 6.66 -14.54 -9.62
N ILE A 298 6.46 -13.96 -8.43
CA ILE A 298 6.76 -12.55 -8.15
C ILE A 298 8.27 -12.38 -8.33
N THR A 299 8.67 -11.88 -9.49
CA THR A 299 10.08 -11.67 -9.83
C THR A 299 10.51 -10.34 -9.22
N THR A 300 11.11 -10.40 -8.04
CA THR A 300 11.82 -9.25 -7.47
C THR A 300 13.18 -9.12 -8.16
N GLU A 301 13.25 -8.32 -9.22
CA GLU A 301 14.53 -7.99 -9.87
C GLU A 301 15.28 -6.98 -9.00
N LYS A 302 16.11 -7.47 -8.07
CA LYS A 302 17.00 -6.63 -7.27
C LYS A 302 18.29 -6.36 -8.04
N ILE A 303 18.38 -5.21 -8.70
CA ILE A 303 19.60 -4.82 -9.42
C ILE A 303 20.57 -4.19 -8.42
N THR A 304 21.68 -4.88 -8.16
CA THR A 304 22.77 -4.37 -7.30
C THR A 304 23.67 -3.45 -8.12
N THR A 305 23.41 -2.14 -8.14
CA THR A 305 24.31 -1.17 -8.78
C THR A 305 25.26 -0.52 -7.77
N THR A 306 26.56 -0.61 -8.03
CA THR A 306 27.60 0.23 -7.44
C THR A 306 27.51 1.63 -8.04
N THR A 307 27.00 2.59 -7.27
CA THR A 307 26.93 3.99 -7.70
C THR A 307 28.32 4.62 -7.70
N LYS A 308 28.90 4.79 -8.90
CA LYS A 308 29.93 5.79 -9.12
C LYS A 308 29.22 7.12 -9.37
N SER A 309 29.06 7.89 -8.30
CA SER A 309 28.63 9.29 -8.36
C SER A 309 29.51 10.06 -9.34
N SER A 310 28.93 10.49 -10.46
CA SER A 310 29.47 11.60 -11.24
C SER A 310 28.56 12.80 -11.01
N SER A 311 28.92 13.61 -10.01
CA SER A 311 28.42 14.97 -9.92
C SER A 311 28.96 15.75 -11.12
N SER A 312 28.15 15.94 -12.15
CA SER A 312 28.38 17.03 -13.09
C SER A 312 28.03 18.32 -12.37
N ASN A 313 28.98 18.86 -11.59
CA ASN A 313 28.91 20.23 -11.12
C ASN A 313 28.92 21.13 -12.36
N PHE A 314 27.73 21.53 -12.80
CA PHE A 314 27.58 22.56 -13.82
C PHE A 314 27.92 23.89 -13.16
N TYR A 315 29.21 24.21 -13.12
CA TYR A 315 29.66 25.56 -12.80
C TYR A 315 29.19 26.46 -13.96
N MET A 316 28.07 27.16 -13.76
CA MET A 316 27.84 28.38 -14.52
C MET A 316 29.00 29.31 -14.19
N SER A 317 29.95 29.42 -15.12
CA SER A 317 30.99 30.43 -15.08
C SER A 317 30.30 31.78 -14.82
N PHE A 318 30.69 32.47 -13.76
CA PHE A 318 30.21 33.83 -13.43
C PHE A 318 30.71 34.88 -14.45
N LEU A 319 31.60 34.48 -15.35
CA LEU A 319 32.29 35.35 -16.31
C LEU A 319 31.39 35.99 -17.39
N PRO A 320 30.37 35.32 -17.98
CA PRO A 320 29.47 35.95 -18.94
C PRO A 320 28.54 36.96 -18.25
N LEU A 321 28.16 36.73 -16.99
CA LEU A 321 27.34 37.66 -16.21
C LEU A 321 28.14 38.93 -15.87
N LEU A 322 29.41 38.77 -15.48
CA LEU A 322 30.30 39.88 -15.16
C LEU A 322 30.65 40.71 -16.41
N LEU A 323 30.86 40.07 -17.55
CA LEU A 323 31.08 40.75 -18.84
C LEU A 323 29.84 41.53 -19.31
N LEU A 324 28.64 41.00 -19.09
CA LEU A 324 27.38 41.69 -19.40
C LEU A 324 27.19 42.95 -18.54
N VAL A 325 27.52 42.88 -17.25
CA VAL A 325 27.49 44.04 -16.35
C VAL A 325 28.53 45.07 -16.78
N PHE A 326 29.77 44.65 -17.06
CA PHE A 326 30.83 45.57 -17.51
C PHE A 326 30.47 46.29 -18.83
N PHE A 327 29.93 45.58 -19.82
CA PHE A 327 29.50 46.20 -21.07
C PHE A 327 28.32 47.16 -20.91
N SER A 328 27.47 46.96 -19.89
CA SER A 328 26.35 47.88 -19.60
C SER A 328 26.76 49.20 -18.95
N PHE A 329 27.98 49.30 -18.42
CA PHE A 329 28.54 50.54 -17.86
C PHE A 329 29.48 51.28 -18.84
N LEU A 330 29.92 50.62 -19.90
CA LEU A 330 30.84 51.18 -20.91
C LEU A 330 30.15 51.79 -22.14
N PHE A 331 28.83 51.58 -22.29
CA PHE A 331 27.98 52.13 -23.36
C PHE A 331 26.63 52.60 -22.81
#